data_AF-A0A7X5BEN2-F1
#
_entry.id   AF-A0A7X5BEN2-F1
#
_cell.length_a   1.000
_cell.length_b   1.000
_cell.length_c   1.000
_cell.angle_alpha   90.00
_cell.angle_beta   90.00
_cell.angle_gamma   90.00
#
_symmetry.space_group_name_H-M   'P 1'
#
loop_
_entity.id
_entity.type
_entity.pdbx_description
1 polymer ?
#
loop_
_entity_poly.entity_id
_entity_poly.type
_entity_poly.pdbx_seq_one_letter_code
_entity_poly.pdbx_strand_id
1 'polypeptide(L)'
;MCFKFSSIPTLLLLLTTLLLSGCGFQLRGDYDIPEKLNTMSLTSYDQFSTFTRIVKDQLRMNEIELVAPSADVPNLHLVNESTSERTLSLYQNTRAAEKELTFIASYRVTIPELGIKTFSTSVTRSYLDNPLTALAKSVERELIVDEMRKLAASQIIRQMARLKIAIQTGDIDKAETLSTSEDSINSEPKMDHSNAIRSK
;
A
#
# COMPACT_ATOMS: atom_id res chain seq x y z
N MET A 1 56.33 15.63 -12.94
CA MET A 1 55.23 16.33 -12.24
C MET A 1 55.00 15.60 -10.92
N CYS A 2 55.50 16.13 -9.80
CA CYS A 2 55.33 15.52 -8.48
C CYS A 2 54.05 16.07 -7.86
N PHE A 3 52.98 15.27 -7.81
CA PHE A 3 51.79 15.62 -7.05
C PHE A 3 52.14 15.57 -5.55
N LYS A 4 52.26 16.74 -4.91
CA LYS A 4 52.34 16.87 -3.45
C LYS A 4 50.96 16.48 -2.88
N PHE A 5 50.81 15.20 -2.53
CA PHE A 5 49.61 14.68 -1.91
C PHE A 5 49.59 15.12 -0.43
N SER A 6 48.88 16.20 -0.13
CA SER A 6 48.59 16.57 1.26
C SER A 6 47.73 15.46 1.88
N SER A 7 48.16 14.93 3.03
CA SER A 7 47.60 13.74 3.67
C SER A 7 46.18 13.94 4.21
N ILE A 8 45.79 15.19 4.46
CA ILE A 8 44.51 15.57 5.09
C ILE A 8 43.34 15.60 4.08
N PRO A 9 43.41 16.32 2.94
CA PRO A 9 42.30 16.33 1.98
C PRO A 9 42.03 14.96 1.36
N THR A 10 43.04 14.10 1.33
CA THR A 10 42.98 12.78 0.70
C THR A 10 42.34 11.76 1.62
N LEU A 11 42.57 11.87 2.93
CA LEU A 11 41.83 11.12 3.96
C LEU A 11 40.35 11.51 3.98
N LEU A 12 40.02 12.81 3.87
CA LEU A 12 38.64 13.28 3.86
C LEU A 12 37.88 12.79 2.61
N LEU A 13 38.54 12.79 1.46
CA LEU A 13 37.97 12.26 0.22
C LEU A 13 37.76 10.74 0.27
N LEU A 14 38.67 10.00 0.91
CA LEU A 14 38.53 8.56 1.10
C LEU A 14 37.40 8.23 2.09
N LEU A 15 37.25 9.02 3.15
CA LEU A 15 36.20 8.83 4.14
C LEU A 15 34.80 9.09 3.56
N THR A 16 34.66 10.11 2.72
CA THR A 16 33.39 10.46 2.06
C THR A 16 32.95 9.42 1.04
N THR A 17 33.86 8.81 0.26
CA THR A 17 33.51 7.73 -0.67
C THR A 17 33.16 6.42 0.03
N LEU A 18 33.77 6.13 1.19
CA LEU A 18 33.43 4.96 2.00
C LEU A 18 32.04 5.10 2.64
N LEU A 19 31.69 6.30 3.11
CA LEU A 19 30.35 6.60 3.63
C LEU A 19 29.28 6.53 2.54
N LEU A 20 29.60 6.88 1.29
CA LEU A 20 28.64 6.83 0.18
C LEU A 20 28.40 5.40 -0.33
N SER A 21 29.45 4.57 -0.36
CA SER A 21 29.35 3.14 -0.74
C SER A 21 28.69 2.26 0.32
N GLY A 22 28.62 2.74 1.57
CA GLY A 22 28.03 2.02 2.71
C GLY A 22 26.51 2.13 2.81
N CYS A 23 25.89 3.10 2.13
CA CYS A 23 24.46 3.10 1.90
C CYS A 23 24.18 2.01 0.86
N GLY A 24 23.79 0.81 1.28
CA GLY A 24 23.47 -0.35 0.43
C GLY A 24 22.26 -0.15 -0.50
N PHE A 25 22.18 1.02 -1.14
CA PHE A 25 21.20 1.40 -2.14
C PHE A 25 21.55 0.68 -3.43
N GLN A 26 21.03 -0.54 -3.56
CA GLN A 26 20.96 -1.19 -4.86
C GLN A 26 19.88 -0.47 -5.65
N LEU A 27 20.23 0.09 -6.83
CA LEU A 27 19.21 0.46 -7.80
C LEU A 27 18.32 -0.75 -7.97
N ARG A 28 17.02 -0.59 -7.67
CA ARG A 28 16.05 -1.63 -7.92
C ARG A 28 16.14 -1.87 -9.42
N GLY A 29 16.82 -2.96 -9.79
CA GLY A 29 16.99 -3.37 -11.17
C GLY A 29 15.63 -3.35 -11.84
N ASP A 30 15.63 -3.02 -13.12
CA ASP A 30 14.45 -3.16 -13.96
C ASP A 30 13.77 -4.47 -13.56
N TYR A 31 12.45 -4.42 -13.33
CA TYR A 31 11.71 -5.63 -13.02
C TYR A 31 11.80 -6.47 -14.31
N ASP A 32 12.88 -7.24 -14.49
CA ASP A 32 12.94 -8.36 -15.39
C ASP A 32 11.95 -9.35 -14.80
N ILE A 33 10.68 -9.08 -15.06
CA ILE A 33 9.61 -9.99 -14.77
C ILE A 33 9.98 -11.25 -15.56
N PRO A 34 10.23 -12.38 -14.89
CA PRO A 34 10.48 -13.62 -15.61
C PRO A 34 9.34 -13.82 -16.61
N GLU A 35 9.70 -14.05 -17.87
CA GLU A 35 8.84 -14.11 -19.06
C GLU A 35 7.56 -14.98 -18.88
N LYS A 36 7.55 -15.85 -17.86
CA LYS A 36 6.47 -16.80 -17.54
C LYS A 36 5.31 -16.24 -16.73
N LEU A 37 5.25 -14.93 -16.49
CA LEU A 37 4.30 -14.40 -15.50
C LEU A 37 3.64 -13.08 -15.92
N ASN A 38 3.36 -12.94 -17.20
CA ASN A 38 2.82 -11.71 -17.77
C ASN A 38 1.30 -11.78 -17.97
N THR A 39 0.63 -12.92 -17.84
CA THR A 39 -0.77 -13.02 -18.26
C THR A 39 -1.72 -13.26 -17.09
N MET A 40 -2.75 -12.42 -16.97
CA MET A 40 -3.84 -12.63 -16.02
C MET A 40 -5.16 -12.05 -16.54
N SER A 41 -6.26 -12.36 -15.87
CA SER A 41 -7.55 -11.74 -16.13
C SER A 41 -7.94 -10.76 -15.01
N LEU A 42 -8.59 -9.66 -15.39
CA LEU A 42 -9.15 -8.68 -14.46
C LEU A 42 -10.67 -8.70 -14.58
N THR A 43 -11.35 -8.95 -13.47
CA THR A 43 -12.80 -8.79 -13.35
C THR A 43 -13.12 -7.80 -12.22
N SER A 44 -14.31 -7.22 -12.22
CA SER A 44 -14.67 -6.19 -11.24
C SER A 44 -16.17 -6.21 -10.94
N TYR A 45 -16.52 -5.72 -9.76
CA TYR A 45 -17.89 -5.40 -9.36
C TYR A 45 -18.57 -4.40 -10.31
N ASP A 46 -17.79 -3.48 -10.89
CA ASP A 46 -18.22 -2.54 -11.92
C ASP A 46 -17.11 -2.33 -12.94
N GLN A 47 -17.37 -2.75 -14.18
CA GLN A 47 -16.42 -2.63 -15.28
C GLN A 47 -16.13 -1.18 -15.71
N PHE A 48 -17.00 -0.23 -15.35
CA PHE A 48 -16.88 1.18 -15.72
C PHE A 48 -16.41 2.10 -14.59
N SER A 49 -16.23 1.54 -13.38
CA SER A 49 -15.71 2.28 -12.22
C SER A 49 -14.33 2.90 -12.52
N THR A 50 -14.13 4.11 -12.00
CA THR A 50 -12.84 4.82 -12.06
C THR A 50 -11.70 3.97 -11.51
N PHE A 51 -11.91 3.25 -10.40
CA PHE A 51 -10.89 2.41 -9.81
C PHE A 51 -10.57 1.18 -10.66
N THR A 52 -11.57 0.55 -11.28
CA THR A 52 -11.35 -0.56 -12.23
C THR A 52 -10.44 -0.12 -13.36
N ARG A 53 -10.67 1.08 -13.92
CA ARG A 53 -9.81 1.65 -14.97
C ARG A 53 -8.38 1.89 -14.46
N ILE A 54 -8.23 2.49 -13.28
CA ILE A 54 -6.91 2.74 -12.67
C ILE A 54 -6.15 1.43 -12.44
N VAL A 55 -6.80 0.39 -11.90
CA VAL A 55 -6.18 -0.92 -11.68
C VAL A 55 -5.78 -1.57 -13.00
N LYS A 56 -6.65 -1.51 -14.01
CA LYS A 56 -6.34 -2.00 -15.36
C LYS A 56 -5.11 -1.31 -15.95
N ASP A 57 -5.03 0.01 -15.83
CA ASP A 57 -3.90 0.79 -16.32
C ASP A 57 -2.61 0.45 -15.55
N GLN A 58 -2.68 0.30 -14.22
CA GLN A 58 -1.54 -0.12 -13.41
C GLN A 58 -1.03 -1.51 -13.79
N LEU A 59 -1.91 -2.48 -14.05
CA LEU A 59 -1.50 -3.80 -14.53
C LEU A 59 -0.73 -3.69 -15.86
N ARG A 60 -1.26 -2.92 -16.81
CA ARG A 60 -0.61 -2.70 -18.11
C ARG A 60 0.73 -1.97 -17.99
N MET A 61 0.84 -0.99 -17.09
CA MET A 61 2.10 -0.27 -16.81
C MET A 61 3.17 -1.18 -16.20
N ASN A 62 2.77 -2.29 -15.57
CA ASN A 62 3.68 -3.30 -15.04
C ASN A 62 3.82 -4.50 -16.01
N GLU A 63 3.55 -4.29 -17.29
CA GLU A 63 3.72 -5.27 -18.37
C GLU A 63 2.92 -6.57 -18.20
N ILE A 64 1.81 -6.48 -17.49
CA ILE A 64 0.87 -7.59 -17.34
C ILE A 64 -0.15 -7.53 -18.49
N GLU A 65 -0.07 -8.52 -19.37
CA GLU A 65 -1.04 -8.86 -20.40
C GLU A 65 -2.38 -9.30 -19.78
N LEU A 66 -3.44 -8.61 -20.19
CA LEU A 66 -4.80 -8.89 -19.73
C LEU A 66 -5.56 -9.71 -20.75
N VAL A 67 -5.96 -10.92 -20.37
CA VAL A 67 -6.75 -11.84 -21.20
C VAL A 67 -8.16 -12.04 -20.64
N ALA A 68 -9.02 -12.65 -21.45
CA ALA A 68 -10.36 -13.02 -21.02
C ALA A 68 -10.29 -14.03 -19.85
N PRO A 69 -11.23 -13.99 -18.90
CA PRO A 69 -11.30 -14.95 -17.81
C PRO A 69 -11.41 -16.39 -18.32
N SER A 70 -10.58 -17.29 -17.79
CA SER A 70 -10.57 -18.73 -18.07
C SER A 70 -10.17 -19.50 -16.82
N ALA A 71 -10.49 -20.79 -16.74
CA ALA A 71 -10.16 -21.65 -15.60
C ALA A 71 -8.65 -21.79 -15.36
N ASP A 72 -7.85 -21.74 -16.42
CA ASP A 72 -6.39 -21.92 -16.37
C ASP A 72 -5.62 -20.60 -16.18
N VAL A 73 -6.32 -19.48 -16.02
CA VAL A 73 -5.71 -18.15 -15.93
C VAL A 73 -5.97 -17.53 -14.56
N PRO A 74 -4.94 -17.01 -13.87
CA PRO A 74 -5.15 -16.26 -12.63
C PRO A 74 -6.09 -15.08 -12.83
N ASN A 75 -6.99 -14.87 -11.87
CA ASN A 75 -7.96 -13.79 -11.91
C ASN A 75 -7.80 -12.86 -10.71
N LEU A 76 -7.66 -11.56 -10.96
CA LEU A 76 -7.90 -10.52 -9.98
C LEU A 76 -9.33 -10.03 -10.14
N HIS A 77 -10.14 -10.25 -9.12
CA HIS A 77 -11.51 -9.77 -9.04
C HIS A 77 -11.61 -8.63 -8.04
N LEU A 78 -11.96 -7.43 -8.48
CA LEU A 78 -12.27 -6.32 -7.59
C LEU A 78 -13.68 -6.52 -7.00
N VAL A 79 -13.78 -6.63 -5.67
CA VAL A 79 -15.04 -6.95 -4.99
C VAL A 79 -15.85 -5.70 -4.68
N ASN A 80 -15.20 -4.66 -4.16
CA ASN A 80 -15.80 -3.35 -3.91
C ASN A 80 -14.74 -2.28 -3.67
N GLU A 81 -15.17 -1.03 -3.69
CA GLU A 81 -14.47 0.09 -3.07
C GLU A 81 -15.41 0.85 -2.14
N SER A 82 -14.84 1.53 -1.15
CA SER A 82 -15.58 2.46 -0.29
C SER A 82 -14.69 3.60 0.17
N THR A 83 -15.28 4.78 0.33
CA THR A 83 -14.63 5.93 0.94
C THR A 83 -15.45 6.37 2.14
N SER A 84 -14.81 6.48 3.30
CA SER A 84 -15.41 7.04 4.52
C SER A 84 -14.71 8.33 4.94
N GLU A 85 -15.44 9.19 5.63
CA GLU A 85 -14.92 10.44 6.18
C GLU A 85 -15.22 10.54 7.67
N ARG A 86 -14.27 11.02 8.47
CA ARG A 86 -14.49 11.36 9.88
C ARG A 86 -13.74 12.63 10.29
N THR A 87 -14.21 13.29 11.34
CA THR A 87 -13.54 14.47 11.92
C THR A 87 -12.37 14.03 12.79
N LEU A 88 -11.17 14.58 12.53
CA LEU A 88 -9.98 14.33 13.34
C LEU A 88 -9.78 15.37 14.42
N SER A 89 -10.10 16.63 14.12
CA SER A 89 -9.90 17.74 15.05
C SER A 89 -10.99 18.80 14.92
N LEU A 90 -11.12 19.60 15.97
CA LEU A 90 -12.12 20.66 16.06
C LEU A 90 -11.46 22.02 16.25
N TYR A 91 -12.06 23.05 15.67
CA TYR A 91 -11.80 24.43 16.04
C TYR A 91 -12.40 24.73 17.42
N GLN A 92 -12.01 25.87 18.01
CA GLN A 92 -12.50 26.33 19.33
C GLN A 92 -14.04 26.49 19.39
N ASN A 93 -14.68 26.66 18.23
CA ASN A 93 -16.14 26.74 18.09
C ASN A 93 -16.80 25.37 17.85
N THR A 94 -16.10 24.27 18.14
CA THR A 94 -16.61 22.88 18.02
C THR A 94 -16.94 22.47 16.58
N ARG A 95 -16.41 23.19 15.58
CA ARG A 95 -16.55 22.80 14.16
C ARG A 95 -15.36 21.95 13.73
N ALA A 96 -15.57 21.07 12.75
CA ALA A 96 -14.49 20.31 12.14
C ALA A 96 -13.39 21.25 11.63
N ALA A 97 -12.15 21.01 12.05
CA ALA A 97 -10.96 21.69 11.55
C ALA A 97 -10.21 20.82 10.56
N GLU A 98 -10.11 19.53 10.87
CA GLU A 98 -9.48 18.54 10.03
C GLU A 98 -10.39 17.33 9.86
N LYS A 99 -10.41 16.82 8.63
CA LYS A 99 -11.15 15.62 8.24
C LYS A 99 -10.17 14.58 7.75
N GLU A 100 -10.47 13.33 8.07
CA GLU A 100 -9.78 12.16 7.54
C GLU A 100 -10.67 11.46 6.53
N LEU A 101 -10.07 11.11 5.41
CA LEU A 101 -10.61 10.24 4.39
C LEU A 101 -9.93 8.89 4.50
N THR A 102 -10.72 7.82 4.47
CA THR A 102 -10.23 6.45 4.36
C THR A 102 -10.82 5.82 3.11
N PHE A 103 -9.97 5.41 2.18
CA PHE A 103 -10.34 4.66 0.99
C PHE A 103 -9.98 3.19 1.22
N ILE A 104 -10.95 2.29 1.07
CA ILE A 104 -10.76 0.85 1.22
C ILE A 104 -11.18 0.17 -0.08
N ALA A 105 -10.33 -0.74 -0.57
CA ALA A 105 -10.65 -1.60 -1.71
C ALA A 105 -10.47 -3.06 -1.31
N SER A 106 -11.54 -3.84 -1.50
CA SER A 106 -11.51 -5.30 -1.28
C SER A 106 -11.38 -6.01 -2.62
N TYR A 107 -10.54 -7.01 -2.68
CA TYR A 107 -10.29 -7.76 -3.91
C TYR A 107 -9.98 -9.22 -3.61
N ARG A 108 -10.16 -10.05 -4.63
CA ARG A 108 -9.93 -11.48 -4.58
C ARG A 108 -8.97 -11.89 -5.68
N VAL A 109 -8.05 -12.78 -5.34
CA VAL A 109 -7.11 -13.39 -6.26
C VAL A 109 -7.44 -14.86 -6.35
N THR A 110 -7.76 -15.32 -7.55
CA THR A 110 -7.98 -16.73 -7.87
C THR A 110 -6.80 -17.22 -8.65
N ILE A 111 -6.15 -18.28 -8.17
CA ILE A 111 -5.01 -18.91 -8.85
C ILE A 111 -5.42 -20.35 -9.15
N PRO A 112 -5.26 -20.82 -10.40
CA PRO A 112 -5.48 -22.23 -10.75
C PRO A 112 -4.69 -23.14 -9.81
N GLU A 113 -5.27 -24.27 -9.40
CA GLU A 113 -4.68 -25.26 -8.48
C GLU A 113 -4.43 -24.81 -7.02
N LEU A 114 -4.29 -23.50 -6.75
CA LEU A 114 -4.01 -22.95 -5.42
C LEU A 114 -5.24 -22.34 -4.72
N GLY A 115 -6.31 -22.11 -5.48
CA GLY A 115 -7.58 -21.65 -4.97
C GLY A 115 -7.71 -20.13 -4.86
N ILE A 116 -8.54 -19.69 -3.92
CA ILE A 116 -9.03 -18.32 -3.83
C ILE A 116 -8.51 -17.67 -2.54
N LYS A 117 -7.95 -16.46 -2.65
CA LYS A 117 -7.56 -15.63 -1.52
C LYS A 117 -8.20 -14.25 -1.62
N THR A 118 -8.66 -13.71 -0.49
CA THR A 118 -9.28 -12.39 -0.41
C THR A 118 -8.39 -11.46 0.38
N PHE A 119 -8.25 -10.23 -0.10
CA PHE A 119 -7.38 -9.21 0.47
C PHE A 119 -8.11 -7.86 0.53
N SER A 120 -7.56 -6.96 1.32
CA SER A 120 -8.01 -5.57 1.40
C SER A 120 -6.81 -4.64 1.44
N THR A 121 -6.93 -3.48 0.81
CA THR A 121 -5.98 -2.37 0.93
C THR A 121 -6.72 -1.15 1.42
N SER A 122 -6.08 -0.38 2.30
CA SER A 122 -6.60 0.87 2.83
C SER A 122 -5.58 1.98 2.63
N VAL A 123 -6.06 3.16 2.25
CA VAL A 123 -5.28 4.39 2.17
C VAL A 123 -6.01 5.44 2.98
N THR A 124 -5.29 6.13 3.85
CA THR A 124 -5.83 7.19 4.71
C THR A 124 -5.12 8.51 4.43
N ARG A 125 -5.87 9.60 4.33
CA ARG A 125 -5.35 10.98 4.16
C ARG A 125 -6.19 11.96 4.95
N SER A 126 -5.57 13.02 5.47
CA SER A 126 -6.29 14.12 6.10
C SER A 126 -6.23 15.40 5.27
N TYR A 127 -7.21 16.28 5.47
CA TYR A 127 -7.25 17.61 4.87
C TYR A 127 -7.99 18.60 5.78
N LEU A 128 -7.70 19.89 5.60
CA LEU A 128 -8.31 20.96 6.38
C LEU A 128 -9.69 21.34 5.84
N ASP A 129 -10.67 21.46 6.73
CA ASP A 129 -12.00 21.96 6.39
C ASP A 129 -12.01 23.50 6.32
N ASN A 130 -12.80 24.06 5.41
CA ASN A 130 -13.06 25.49 5.36
C ASN A 130 -14.47 25.77 4.83
N PRO A 131 -15.39 26.23 5.69
CA PRO A 131 -16.78 26.45 5.31
C PRO A 131 -16.99 27.67 4.41
N LEU A 132 -16.06 28.63 4.42
CA LEU A 132 -16.11 29.79 3.54
C LEU A 132 -15.74 29.41 2.09
N THR A 133 -15.12 28.25 1.89
CA THR A 133 -14.68 27.75 0.58
C THR A 133 -15.17 26.32 0.32
N ALA A 134 -16.38 26.00 0.78
CA ALA A 134 -16.96 24.65 0.71
C ALA A 134 -16.88 24.01 -0.70
N LEU A 135 -17.10 24.79 -1.77
CA LEU A 135 -16.98 24.28 -3.14
C LEU A 135 -15.54 23.87 -3.48
N ALA A 136 -14.56 24.72 -3.17
CA ALA A 136 -13.15 24.40 -3.39
C ALA A 136 -12.71 23.17 -2.57
N LYS A 137 -13.20 23.06 -1.32
CA LYS A 137 -12.95 21.89 -0.46
C LYS A 137 -13.58 20.61 -0.99
N SER A 138 -14.75 20.68 -1.65
CA SER A 138 -15.32 19.52 -2.33
C SER A 138 -14.45 19.04 -3.49
N VAL A 139 -13.86 19.96 -4.27
CA VAL A 139 -12.95 19.62 -5.38
C VAL A 139 -11.63 19.04 -4.85
N GLU A 140 -11.06 19.65 -3.81
CA GLU A 140 -9.86 19.14 -3.13
C GLU A 140 -10.08 17.71 -2.60
N ARG A 141 -11.22 17.45 -1.94
CA ARG A 141 -11.60 16.11 -1.46
C ARG A 141 -11.64 15.11 -2.61
N GLU A 142 -12.28 15.45 -3.73
CA GLU A 142 -12.38 14.55 -4.90
C GLU A 142 -10.99 14.20 -5.45
N LEU A 143 -10.11 15.19 -5.58
CA LEU A 143 -8.72 15.01 -6.03
C LEU A 143 -7.95 14.10 -5.08
N ILE A 144 -8.06 14.30 -3.76
CA ILE A 144 -7.41 13.45 -2.76
C ILE A 144 -7.91 12.01 -2.89
N VAL A 145 -9.22 11.79 -3.04
CA VAL A 145 -9.77 10.44 -3.22
C VAL A 145 -9.24 9.79 -4.50
N ASP A 146 -9.11 10.53 -5.59
CA ASP A 146 -8.54 10.00 -6.85
C ASP A 146 -7.05 9.64 -6.70
N GLU A 147 -6.28 10.40 -5.93
CA GLU A 147 -4.91 10.03 -5.59
C GLU A 147 -4.86 8.79 -4.69
N MET A 148 -5.76 8.70 -3.71
CA MET A 148 -5.87 7.52 -2.84
C MET A 148 -6.21 6.26 -3.64
N ARG A 149 -7.09 6.35 -4.64
CA ARG A 149 -7.38 5.25 -5.58
C ARG A 149 -6.12 4.78 -6.32
N LYS A 150 -5.30 5.70 -6.84
CA LYS A 150 -4.04 5.38 -7.52
C LYS A 150 -3.04 4.69 -6.58
N LEU A 151 -2.93 5.18 -5.34
CA LEU A 151 -2.08 4.58 -4.32
C LEU A 151 -2.54 3.18 -3.95
N ALA A 152 -3.85 2.98 -3.75
CA ALA A 152 -4.44 1.68 -3.46
C ALA A 152 -4.20 0.69 -4.61
N ALA A 153 -4.45 1.09 -5.86
CA ALA A 153 -4.17 0.26 -7.03
C ALA A 153 -2.68 -0.16 -7.08
N SER A 154 -1.77 0.79 -6.84
CA SER A 154 -0.33 0.50 -6.78
C SER A 154 0.03 -0.48 -5.64
N GLN A 155 -0.64 -0.40 -4.48
CA GLN A 155 -0.49 -1.38 -3.40
C GLN A 155 -0.96 -2.77 -3.82
N ILE A 156 -2.11 -2.88 -4.50
CA ILE A 156 -2.62 -4.15 -5.04
C ILE A 156 -1.59 -4.79 -5.96
N ILE A 157 -1.05 -4.06 -6.93
CA ILE A 157 -0.05 -4.61 -7.86
C ILE A 157 1.20 -5.10 -7.13
N ARG A 158 1.68 -4.36 -6.13
CA ARG A 158 2.81 -4.82 -5.31
C ARG A 158 2.50 -6.10 -4.53
N GLN A 159 1.29 -6.24 -4.01
CA GLN A 159 0.88 -7.48 -3.33
C GLN A 159 0.75 -8.64 -4.32
N MET A 160 0.24 -8.40 -5.53
CA MET A 160 0.20 -9.40 -6.61
C MET A 160 1.61 -9.89 -6.97
N ALA A 161 2.58 -8.97 -7.09
CA ALA A 161 3.97 -9.31 -7.36
C ALA A 161 4.59 -10.19 -6.25
N ARG A 162 4.22 -9.97 -4.98
CA ARG A 162 4.67 -10.80 -3.85
C ARG A 162 4.04 -12.18 -3.86
N LEU A 163 2.72 -12.28 -4.08
CA LEU A 163 2.01 -13.56 -4.15
C LEU A 163 2.58 -14.44 -5.26
N LYS A 164 2.84 -13.85 -6.42
CA LYS A 164 3.52 -14.51 -7.55
C LYS A 164 4.85 -15.16 -7.15
N ILE A 165 5.68 -14.49 -6.35
CA ILE A 165 6.98 -15.02 -5.91
C ILE A 165 6.76 -16.21 -4.96
N ALA A 166 5.85 -16.06 -3.98
CA ALA A 166 5.54 -17.13 -3.03
C ALA A 166 5.05 -18.42 -3.73
N ILE A 167 4.25 -18.28 -4.79
CA ILE A 167 3.74 -19.40 -5.61
C ILE A 167 4.89 -20.15 -6.31
N GLN A 168 5.89 -19.43 -6.85
CA GLN A 168 7.02 -20.06 -7.53
C GLN A 168 7.98 -20.78 -6.57
N THR A 169 8.09 -20.31 -5.32
CA THR A 169 8.99 -20.89 -4.32
C THR A 169 8.34 -22.06 -3.55
N GLY A 170 7.05 -22.33 -3.75
CA GLY A 170 6.33 -23.44 -3.11
C GLY A 170 6.04 -23.23 -1.62
N ASP A 171 6.06 -21.98 -1.15
CA ASP A 171 5.95 -21.62 0.27
C ASP A 171 4.68 -20.76 0.48
N ILE A 172 3.51 -21.39 0.34
CA ILE A 172 2.19 -20.74 0.28
C ILE A 172 1.69 -20.32 1.70
N ASP A 173 2.26 -20.88 2.77
CA ASP A 173 1.72 -20.78 4.13
C ASP A 173 2.09 -19.49 4.88
N LYS A 174 2.87 -18.59 4.27
CA LYS A 174 3.39 -17.38 4.93
C LYS A 174 2.74 -16.06 4.52
N ALA A 175 1.81 -16.07 3.56
CA ALA A 175 1.15 -14.87 3.05
C ALA A 175 0.14 -14.24 4.03
N GLU A 176 -0.19 -14.92 5.14
CA GLU A 176 -1.20 -14.49 6.11
C GLU A 176 -0.62 -13.75 7.34
N THR A 177 0.68 -13.82 7.60
CA THR A 177 1.25 -13.34 8.88
C THR A 177 1.80 -11.91 8.86
N LEU A 178 1.75 -11.17 7.76
CA LEU A 178 2.42 -9.85 7.66
C LEU A 178 1.46 -8.67 7.40
N SER A 179 0.22 -8.76 7.88
CA SER A 179 -0.74 -7.63 7.92
C SER A 179 -1.19 -7.23 9.34
N THR A 180 -0.67 -7.87 10.39
CA THR A 180 -1.09 -7.65 11.79
C THR A 180 0.03 -7.09 12.69
N SER A 181 1.16 -6.66 12.15
CA SER A 181 2.32 -6.21 12.95
C SER A 181 2.73 -4.76 12.67
N GLU A 182 1.80 -3.81 12.71
CA GLU A 182 2.14 -2.38 12.87
C GLU A 182 1.32 -1.65 13.96
N ASP A 183 0.32 -2.28 14.60
CA ASP A 183 -0.51 -1.64 15.65
C ASP A 183 -0.31 -2.26 17.06
N SER A 184 0.93 -2.47 17.48
CA SER A 184 1.22 -2.95 18.85
C SER A 184 2.46 -2.31 19.46
N ILE A 185 2.59 -1.00 19.35
CA ILE A 185 3.42 -0.21 20.27
C ILE A 185 2.66 1.07 20.65
N ASN A 186 1.51 0.93 21.30
CA ASN A 186 1.17 1.76 22.47
C ASN A 186 -0.06 1.20 23.21
N SER A 187 0.17 0.39 24.24
CA SER A 187 -0.81 0.26 25.32
C SER A 187 -0.06 0.07 26.63
N GLU A 188 0.07 1.18 27.38
CA GLU A 188 0.35 1.08 28.81
C GLU A 188 -0.82 0.35 29.51
N PRO A 189 -0.53 -0.44 30.56
CA PRO A 189 -1.46 -1.39 31.12
C PRO A 189 -2.46 -0.71 32.07
N LYS A 190 -3.74 -0.98 31.88
CA LYS A 190 -4.80 -0.63 32.82
C LYS A 190 -4.74 -1.57 34.02
N MET A 191 -4.31 -1.06 35.18
CA MET A 191 -4.47 -1.76 36.46
C MET A 191 -5.96 -1.88 36.80
N ASP A 192 -6.45 -3.12 36.93
CA ASP A 192 -7.70 -3.45 37.61
C ASP A 192 -7.37 -4.29 38.85
N HIS A 193 -7.56 -3.71 40.03
CA HIS A 193 -7.69 -4.47 41.27
C HIS A 193 -9.08 -4.23 41.84
N SER A 194 -10.08 -4.91 41.28
CA SER A 194 -11.28 -5.27 42.03
C SER A 194 -11.62 -6.73 41.78
N ASN A 195 -11.23 -7.58 42.74
CA ASN A 195 -12.15 -8.41 43.53
C ASN A 195 -11.40 -9.61 44.11
N ALA A 196 -11.17 -9.59 45.42
CA ALA A 196 -10.74 -10.76 46.17
C ALA A 196 -11.47 -10.82 47.52
N ILE A 197 -12.38 -11.80 47.59
CA ILE A 197 -12.58 -12.71 48.72
C ILE A 197 -13.55 -12.25 49.83
N ARG A 198 -14.76 -12.81 49.69
CA ARG A 198 -15.62 -13.30 50.77
C ARG A 198 -14.89 -14.38 51.58
N SER A 199 -14.61 -14.16 52.87
CA SER A 199 -14.80 -15.16 53.95
C SER A 199 -14.38 -14.63 55.33
N LYS A 200 -15.29 -14.83 56.30
CA LYS A 200 -15.26 -14.61 57.76
C LYS A 200 -15.47 -13.18 58.27
#